data_AF-A0A9W6AR05-F1
#
_entry.id   AF-A0A9W6AR05-F1
#
_cell.length_a   1.000
_cell.length_b   1.000
_cell.length_c   1.000
_cell.angle_alpha   90.00
_cell.angle_beta   90.00
_cell.angle_gamma   90.00
#
_symmetry.space_group_name_H-M   'P 1'
#
loop_
_entity.id
_entity.type
_entity.pdbx_description
1 polymer ?
#
loop_
_entity_poly.entity_id
_entity_poly.type
_entity_poly.pdbx_seq_one_letter_code
_entity_poly.pdbx_strand_id
1 'polypeptide(L)'
;MEAGIVHTDIQENNIMMGIEDPSILSQFEEEEKFNPSPRKIADDREIYTSRKLRKTKQHGRPTLCDFGRARFGSSSYSGDIQPYIYRAPEVILRLPWNEKVDIWNVGVLTWDIFQRGHLFYARDSNESPSDAHHLAEMVAIMGLPPKEMVQNSEYATTFFDAQGKWKGSAEIPAISLEKLEGNLQGKSQQDFLRFLRKTLTWNPDERHSARELLDDPWLRSS
;
A
#
# COMPACT_ATOMS: atom_id res chain seq x y z
N MET A 1 -5.76 10.31 -10.18
CA MET A 1 -6.85 11.26 -9.82
C MET A 1 -7.18 12.22 -10.95
N GLU A 2 -6.30 13.17 -11.31
CA GLU A 2 -6.62 14.19 -12.33
C GLU A 2 -6.86 13.60 -13.74
N ALA A 3 -6.28 12.42 -14.02
CA ALA A 3 -6.54 11.67 -15.25
C ALA A 3 -7.82 10.80 -15.22
N GLY A 4 -8.60 10.80 -14.12
CA GLY A 4 -9.81 9.99 -13.97
C GLY A 4 -9.59 8.48 -13.84
N ILE A 5 -8.37 8.06 -13.48
CA ILE A 5 -7.96 6.66 -13.29
C ILE A 5 -7.65 6.40 -11.82
N VAL A 6 -8.10 5.24 -11.32
CA VAL A 6 -7.79 4.65 -10.01
C VAL A 6 -7.02 3.36 -10.23
N HIS A 7 -5.86 3.19 -9.61
CA HIS A 7 -4.98 2.03 -9.82
C HIS A 7 -5.48 0.79 -9.11
N THR A 8 -5.94 0.93 -7.86
CA THR A 8 -6.53 -0.14 -7.03
C THR A 8 -5.57 -1.24 -6.56
N ASP A 9 -4.27 -1.09 -6.81
CA ASP A 9 -3.24 -2.12 -6.54
C ASP A 9 -1.85 -1.51 -6.28
N ILE A 10 -1.76 -0.35 -5.64
CA ILE A 10 -0.46 0.26 -5.35
C ILE A 10 0.23 -0.52 -4.22
N GLN A 11 1.39 -1.11 -4.54
CA GLN A 11 2.25 -1.89 -3.65
C GLN A 11 3.68 -1.90 -4.22
N GLU A 12 4.67 -2.34 -3.44
CA GLU A 12 6.09 -2.32 -3.84
C GLU A 12 6.34 -2.99 -5.20
N ASN A 13 5.68 -4.13 -5.46
CA ASN A 13 5.83 -4.89 -6.72
C ASN A 13 5.39 -4.12 -7.98
N ASN A 14 4.54 -3.10 -7.83
CA ASN A 14 4.00 -2.30 -8.92
C ASN A 14 4.74 -0.96 -9.08
N ILE A 15 5.84 -0.76 -8.34
CA ILE A 15 6.74 0.37 -8.53
C ILE A 15 8.04 -0.11 -9.16
N MET A 16 8.26 0.27 -10.42
CA MET A 16 9.52 -0.02 -11.11
C MET A 16 10.50 1.13 -10.94
N MET A 17 11.77 0.80 -10.66
CA MET A 17 12.86 1.77 -10.64
C MET A 17 13.52 1.82 -12.02
N GLY A 18 13.66 3.02 -12.58
CA GLY A 18 14.40 3.22 -13.82
C GLY A 18 15.86 2.78 -13.72
N ILE A 19 16.47 2.43 -14.85
CA ILE A 19 17.90 2.14 -14.96
C ILE A 19 18.60 3.41 -15.43
N GLU A 20 19.40 4.04 -14.56
CA GLU A 20 20.18 5.24 -14.92
C GLU A 20 21.61 4.90 -15.36
N ASP A 21 22.14 3.77 -14.93
CA ASP A 21 23.44 3.27 -15.37
C ASP A 21 23.24 2.19 -16.46
N PRO A 22 23.38 2.53 -17.75
CA PRO A 22 23.19 1.59 -18.84
C PRO A 22 24.25 0.49 -18.87
N SER A 23 25.38 0.65 -18.17
CA SER A 23 26.43 -0.38 -18.13
C SER A 23 25.96 -1.68 -17.51
N ILE A 24 24.92 -1.64 -16.66
CA ILE A 24 24.27 -2.83 -16.09
C ILE A 24 23.68 -3.71 -17.19
N LEU A 25 23.08 -3.10 -18.21
CA LEU A 25 22.49 -3.82 -19.34
C LEU A 25 23.58 -4.45 -20.20
N SER A 26 24.65 -3.70 -20.49
CA SER A 26 25.80 -4.21 -21.24
C SER A 26 26.47 -5.38 -20.51
N GLN A 27 26.68 -5.28 -19.19
CA GLN A 27 27.23 -6.37 -18.40
C GLN A 27 26.30 -7.58 -18.35
N PHE A 28 24.99 -7.37 -18.24
CA PHE A 28 24.01 -8.45 -18.27
C PHE A 28 24.04 -9.20 -19.61
N GLU A 29 24.14 -8.48 -20.72
CA GLU A 29 24.28 -9.06 -22.06
C GLU A 29 25.58 -9.86 -22.19
N GLU A 30 26.71 -9.30 -21.74
CA GLU A 30 27.99 -10.01 -21.73
C GLU A 30 27.92 -11.29 -20.87
N GLU A 31 27.35 -11.21 -19.67
CA GLU A 31 27.18 -12.37 -18.81
C GLU A 31 26.29 -13.44 -19.44
N GLU A 32 25.20 -13.06 -20.14
CA GLU A 32 24.32 -14.00 -20.83
C GLU A 32 25.02 -14.65 -22.03
N LYS A 33 25.89 -13.90 -22.71
CA LYS A 33 26.71 -14.42 -23.82
C LYS A 33 27.76 -15.43 -23.35
N PHE A 34 28.47 -15.14 -22.25
CA PHE A 34 29.55 -16.01 -21.74
C PHE A 34 29.05 -17.16 -20.88
N ASN A 35 27.90 -16.98 -20.21
CA ASN A 35 27.28 -17.98 -19.37
C ASN A 35 25.76 -17.95 -19.62
N PRO A 36 25.23 -18.64 -20.64
CA PRO A 36 23.81 -18.55 -20.99
C PRO A 36 22.91 -19.13 -19.90
N SER A 37 21.77 -18.49 -19.67
CA SER A 37 20.77 -18.94 -18.73
C SER A 37 20.15 -20.27 -19.19
N PRO A 38 19.82 -21.20 -18.27
CA PRO A 38 19.15 -22.44 -18.62
C PRO A 38 17.88 -22.15 -19.42
N ARG A 39 17.74 -22.81 -20.57
CA ARG A 39 16.61 -22.61 -21.48
C ARG A 39 15.96 -23.93 -21.87
N LYS A 40 14.64 -23.89 -22.03
CA LYS A 40 13.83 -24.97 -22.60
C LYS A 40 13.37 -24.54 -23.99
N ILE A 41 13.61 -25.40 -24.97
CA ILE A 41 13.06 -25.23 -26.31
C ILE A 41 11.71 -25.95 -26.34
N ALA A 42 10.64 -25.20 -26.55
CA ALA A 42 9.32 -25.72 -26.91
C ALA A 42 9.11 -25.52 -28.42
N ASP A 43 8.11 -26.19 -29.01
CA ASP A 43 7.93 -26.24 -30.47
C ASP A 43 7.80 -24.85 -31.13
N ASP A 44 7.28 -23.84 -30.42
CA ASP A 44 7.03 -22.48 -30.92
C ASP A 44 7.85 -21.38 -30.23
N ARG A 45 8.60 -21.70 -29.16
CA ARG A 45 9.32 -20.71 -28.36
C ARG A 45 10.44 -21.29 -27.53
N GLU A 46 11.44 -20.46 -27.28
CA GLU A 46 12.45 -20.72 -26.25
C GLU A 46 12.09 -20.02 -24.95
N ILE A 47 12.07 -20.78 -23.86
CA ILE A 47 11.76 -20.29 -22.52
C ILE A 47 13.06 -20.25 -21.73
N TYR A 48 13.45 -19.06 -21.30
CA TYR A 48 14.66 -18.83 -20.52
C TYR A 48 14.32 -18.76 -19.04
N THR A 49 15.20 -19.29 -18.20
CA THR A 49 15.14 -19.05 -16.76
C THR A 49 15.48 -17.59 -16.49
N SER A 50 14.69 -16.92 -15.65
CA SER A 50 14.93 -15.52 -15.30
C SER A 50 16.31 -15.33 -14.65
N ARG A 51 17.11 -14.39 -15.17
CA ARG A 51 18.38 -13.96 -14.56
C ARG A 51 18.20 -12.65 -13.83
N LYS A 52 18.82 -12.53 -12.66
CA LYS A 52 18.80 -11.29 -11.88
C LYS A 52 19.74 -10.27 -12.51
N LEU A 53 19.23 -9.05 -12.72
CA LEU A 53 20.08 -7.89 -12.97
C LEU A 53 20.90 -7.56 -11.73
N ARG A 54 22.14 -7.08 -11.93
CA ARG A 54 22.98 -6.62 -10.82
C ARG A 54 22.30 -5.44 -10.11
N LYS A 55 22.40 -5.41 -8.78
CA LYS A 55 21.91 -4.28 -7.99
C LYS A 55 22.83 -3.08 -8.22
N THR A 56 22.25 -1.96 -8.65
CA THR A 56 22.95 -0.68 -8.74
C THR A 56 22.71 0.16 -7.48
N LYS A 57 23.64 1.08 -7.20
CA LYS A 57 23.47 2.12 -6.18
C LYS A 57 22.79 3.37 -6.73
N GLN A 58 22.70 3.49 -8.06
CA GLN A 58 22.01 4.58 -8.76
C GLN A 58 20.69 4.05 -9.30
N HIS A 59 19.62 4.37 -8.59
CA HIS A 59 18.27 3.99 -8.99
C HIS A 59 17.61 5.17 -9.71
N GLY A 60 17.03 4.89 -10.88
CA GLY A 60 16.26 5.88 -11.61
C GLY A 60 14.92 6.17 -10.96
N ARG A 61 14.21 7.14 -11.53
CA ARG A 61 12.92 7.58 -11.00
C ARG A 61 11.93 6.42 -10.83
N PRO A 62 11.24 6.31 -9.68
CA PRO A 62 10.18 5.33 -9.51
C PRO A 62 9.03 5.63 -10.47
N THR A 63 8.51 4.60 -11.11
CA THR A 63 7.39 4.67 -12.04
C THR A 63 6.32 3.67 -11.62
N LEU A 64 5.09 4.16 -11.45
CA LEU A 64 3.94 3.30 -11.19
C LEU A 64 3.59 2.50 -12.44
N CYS A 65 3.44 1.20 -12.29
CA CYS A 65 3.26 0.24 -13.36
C CYS A 65 2.12 -0.74 -13.04
N ASP A 66 1.75 -1.56 -14.03
CA ASP A 66 0.66 -2.54 -13.93
C ASP A 66 -0.74 -1.96 -13.64
N PHE A 67 -1.31 -1.35 -14.69
CA PHE A 67 -2.69 -0.87 -14.68
C PHE A 67 -3.72 -1.95 -15.00
N GLY A 68 -3.36 -3.24 -14.94
CA GLY A 68 -4.27 -4.36 -15.27
C GLY A 68 -5.51 -4.43 -14.38
N ARG A 69 -5.43 -3.84 -13.18
CA ARG A 69 -6.55 -3.74 -12.22
C ARG A 69 -7.20 -2.37 -12.16
N ALA A 70 -6.73 -1.40 -12.96
CA ALA A 70 -7.22 -0.02 -12.86
C ALA A 70 -8.72 0.11 -13.18
N ARG A 71 -9.33 1.19 -12.68
CA ARG A 71 -10.72 1.59 -12.96
C ARG A 71 -10.75 3.04 -13.44
N PHE A 72 -11.72 3.35 -14.30
CA PHE A 72 -11.91 4.68 -14.87
C PHE A 72 -13.38 4.88 -15.26
N GLY A 73 -13.78 6.14 -15.45
CA GLY A 73 -15.10 6.50 -16.00
C GLY A 73 -16.24 6.60 -14.98
N SER A 74 -15.98 6.42 -13.68
CA SER A 74 -16.94 6.67 -12.60
C SER A 74 -16.31 7.48 -11.47
N SER A 75 -17.13 8.19 -10.70
CA SER A 75 -16.75 8.88 -9.47
C SER A 75 -16.81 8.00 -8.24
N SER A 76 -17.46 6.84 -8.33
CA SER A 76 -17.60 5.87 -7.24
C SER A 76 -17.68 4.45 -7.76
N TYR A 77 -17.11 3.52 -7.01
CA TYR A 77 -16.99 2.10 -7.35
C TYR A 77 -17.32 1.24 -6.13
N SER A 78 -17.49 -0.06 -6.38
CA SER A 78 -17.71 -1.09 -5.37
C SER A 78 -17.00 -2.38 -5.75
N GLY A 79 -16.82 -3.28 -4.79
CA GLY A 79 -16.22 -4.59 -5.01
C GLY A 79 -14.80 -4.70 -4.45
N ASP A 80 -14.25 -5.91 -4.54
CA ASP A 80 -12.97 -6.24 -3.93
C ASP A 80 -11.78 -5.81 -4.79
N ILE A 81 -10.91 -5.02 -4.19
CA ILE A 81 -9.68 -4.49 -4.78
C ILE A 81 -8.56 -4.52 -3.74
N GLN A 82 -7.35 -4.16 -4.19
CA GLN A 82 -6.13 -4.05 -3.40
C GLN A 82 -5.62 -5.42 -2.88
N PRO A 83 -4.30 -5.55 -2.67
CA PRO A 83 -3.76 -6.65 -1.90
C PRO A 83 -4.25 -6.56 -0.45
N TYR A 84 -4.36 -7.70 0.23
CA TYR A 84 -5.06 -7.80 1.50
C TYR A 84 -4.57 -6.83 2.59
N ILE A 85 -3.25 -6.77 2.84
CA ILE A 85 -2.64 -5.90 3.87
C ILE A 85 -2.61 -4.41 3.46
N TYR A 86 -2.85 -4.12 2.19
CA TYR A 86 -2.93 -2.76 1.64
C TYR A 86 -4.37 -2.29 1.52
N ARG A 87 -5.36 -3.13 1.83
CA ARG A 87 -6.78 -2.83 1.60
C ARG A 87 -7.24 -1.66 2.48
N ALA A 88 -7.90 -0.69 1.86
CA ALA A 88 -8.43 0.49 2.53
C ALA A 88 -9.67 0.12 3.39
N PRO A 89 -9.96 0.88 4.46
CA PRO A 89 -11.04 0.56 5.39
C PRO A 89 -12.42 0.52 4.71
N GLU A 90 -12.71 1.41 3.77
CA GLU A 90 -13.95 1.41 3.00
C GLU A 90 -14.10 0.15 2.13
N VAL A 91 -13.00 -0.42 1.64
CA VAL A 91 -13.03 -1.66 0.85
C VAL A 91 -13.28 -2.86 1.78
N ILE A 92 -12.61 -2.93 2.95
CA ILE A 92 -12.87 -3.98 3.96
C ILE A 92 -14.31 -3.92 4.44
N LEU A 93 -14.81 -2.72 4.74
CA LEU A 93 -16.17 -2.49 5.21
C LEU A 93 -17.22 -2.54 4.08
N ARG A 94 -16.84 -2.90 2.85
CA ARG A 94 -17.74 -3.04 1.69
C ARG A 94 -18.56 -1.77 1.39
N LEU A 95 -17.99 -0.62 1.69
CA LEU A 95 -18.53 0.69 1.35
C LEU A 95 -18.12 1.08 -0.07
N PRO A 96 -18.85 2.03 -0.70
CA PRO A 96 -18.39 2.63 -1.94
C PRO A 96 -17.02 3.27 -1.75
N TRP A 97 -16.18 3.18 -2.78
CA TRP A 97 -14.84 3.70 -2.77
C TRP A 97 -14.54 4.49 -4.05
N ASN A 98 -13.51 5.33 -4.00
CA ASN A 98 -13.08 6.20 -5.10
C ASN A 98 -11.55 6.20 -5.19
N GLU A 99 -10.98 7.19 -5.87
CA GLU A 99 -9.53 7.33 -6.06
C GLU A 99 -8.72 7.43 -4.76
N LYS A 100 -9.34 7.73 -3.63
CA LYS A 100 -8.67 7.85 -2.31
C LYS A 100 -8.18 6.51 -1.75
N VAL A 101 -8.59 5.38 -2.34
CA VAL A 101 -8.00 4.06 -2.04
C VAL A 101 -6.52 4.00 -2.43
N ASP A 102 -6.12 4.70 -3.49
CA ASP A 102 -4.72 4.77 -3.90
C ASP A 102 -3.90 5.62 -2.92
N ILE A 103 -4.49 6.65 -2.30
CA ILE A 103 -3.82 7.45 -1.25
C ILE A 103 -3.58 6.63 0.00
N TRP A 104 -4.57 5.82 0.38
CA TRP A 104 -4.40 4.85 1.45
C TRP A 104 -3.21 3.93 1.17
N ASN A 105 -3.14 3.36 -0.05
CA ASN A 105 -2.02 2.51 -0.45
C ASN A 105 -0.68 3.23 -0.39
N VAL A 106 -0.60 4.51 -0.82
CA VAL A 106 0.60 5.32 -0.68
C VAL A 106 1.02 5.45 0.78
N GLY A 107 0.08 5.66 1.70
CA GLY A 107 0.35 5.72 3.15
C GLY A 107 0.96 4.44 3.69
N VAL A 108 0.31 3.30 3.44
CA VAL A 108 0.78 1.98 3.86
C VAL A 108 2.14 1.65 3.24
N LEU A 109 2.30 1.86 1.93
CA LEU A 109 3.54 1.59 1.22
C LEU A 109 4.70 2.47 1.69
N THR A 110 4.43 3.75 1.99
CA THR A 110 5.44 4.67 2.52
C THR A 110 5.97 4.16 3.86
N TRP A 111 5.08 3.69 4.74
CA TRP A 111 5.48 3.04 5.98
C TRP A 111 6.34 1.80 5.72
N ASP A 112 5.86 0.89 4.87
CA ASP A 112 6.51 -0.39 4.61
C ASP A 112 7.95 -0.23 4.10
N ILE A 113 8.16 0.68 3.15
CA ILE A 113 9.48 0.99 2.59
C ILE A 113 10.38 1.61 3.67
N PHE A 114 9.84 2.54 4.44
CA PHE A 114 10.63 3.32 5.40
C PHE A 114 11.03 2.48 6.63
N GLN A 115 10.11 1.68 7.17
CA GLN A 115 10.33 0.83 8.35
C GLN A 115 10.88 -0.56 7.99
N ARG A 116 10.91 -0.91 6.70
CA ARG A 116 11.33 -2.24 6.20
C ARG A 116 10.50 -3.39 6.79
N GLY A 117 9.20 -3.17 6.93
CA GLY A 117 8.24 -4.12 7.48
C GLY A 117 6.81 -3.61 7.38
N HIS A 118 5.83 -4.50 7.45
CA HIS A 118 4.43 -4.14 7.19
C HIS A 118 3.81 -3.30 8.29
N LEU A 119 3.03 -2.27 7.92
CA LEU A 119 2.18 -1.53 8.86
C LEU A 119 1.06 -2.41 9.42
N PHE A 120 0.42 -3.18 8.53
CA PHE A 120 -0.67 -4.09 8.85
C PHE A 120 -0.28 -5.50 8.46
N TYR A 121 -0.54 -6.46 9.35
CA TYR A 121 -0.31 -7.88 9.06
C TYR A 121 -1.62 -8.59 8.74
N ALA A 122 -2.72 -8.15 9.37
CA ALA A 122 -4.08 -8.60 9.05
C ALA A 122 -4.24 -10.13 9.13
N ARG A 123 -3.64 -10.77 10.14
CA ARG A 123 -3.62 -12.23 10.31
C ARG A 123 -4.18 -12.67 11.64
N ASP A 124 -4.87 -13.82 11.63
CA ASP A 124 -5.28 -14.51 12.85
C ASP A 124 -4.15 -15.37 13.45
N SER A 125 -4.47 -16.10 14.53
CA SER A 125 -3.53 -16.99 15.22
C SER A 125 -2.99 -18.14 14.36
N ASN A 126 -3.65 -18.45 13.23
CA ASN A 126 -3.23 -19.47 12.28
C ASN A 126 -2.50 -18.86 11.07
N GLU A 127 -2.08 -17.60 11.17
CA GLU A 127 -1.45 -16.82 10.09
C GLU A 127 -2.33 -16.63 8.85
N SER A 128 -3.64 -16.85 8.97
CA SER A 128 -4.58 -16.69 7.87
C SER A 128 -5.09 -15.25 7.79
N PRO A 129 -5.32 -14.69 6.58
CA PRO A 129 -5.89 -13.36 6.41
C PRO A 129 -7.22 -13.18 7.17
N SER A 130 -7.35 -12.10 7.95
CA SER A 130 -8.51 -11.85 8.81
C SER A 130 -8.91 -10.36 8.87
N ASP A 131 -10.13 -10.05 8.43
CA ASP A 131 -10.66 -8.67 8.41
C ASP A 131 -10.81 -8.14 9.84
N ALA A 132 -11.13 -9.02 10.81
CA ALA A 132 -11.20 -8.68 12.22
C ALA A 132 -9.84 -8.20 12.76
N HIS A 133 -8.76 -8.91 12.45
CA HIS A 133 -7.42 -8.51 12.88
C HIS A 133 -6.96 -7.26 12.15
N HIS A 134 -7.25 -7.14 10.85
CA HIS A 134 -6.92 -5.94 10.08
C HIS A 134 -7.59 -4.69 10.67
N LEU A 135 -8.90 -4.75 10.92
CA LEU A 135 -9.64 -3.63 11.50
C LEU A 135 -9.20 -3.35 12.95
N ALA A 136 -8.81 -4.36 13.73
CA ALA A 136 -8.27 -4.16 15.07
C ALA A 136 -6.95 -3.39 15.05
N GLU A 137 -6.04 -3.73 14.11
CA GLU A 137 -4.81 -2.99 13.88
C GLU A 137 -5.10 -1.54 13.43
N MET A 138 -6.04 -1.34 12.49
CA MET A 138 -6.47 0.01 12.09
C MET A 138 -7.00 0.81 13.27
N VAL A 139 -7.82 0.21 14.14
CA VAL A 139 -8.34 0.87 15.34
C VAL A 139 -7.23 1.23 16.33
N ALA A 140 -6.21 0.38 16.48
CA ALA A 140 -5.05 0.69 17.31
C ALA A 140 -4.27 1.91 16.79
N ILE A 141 -4.09 2.01 15.47
CA ILE A 141 -3.31 3.06 14.82
C ILE A 141 -4.07 4.38 14.69
N MET A 142 -5.36 4.32 14.34
CA MET A 142 -6.17 5.47 13.92
C MET A 142 -7.29 5.83 14.90
N GLY A 143 -7.52 5.01 15.92
CA GLY A 143 -8.72 5.09 16.77
C GLY A 143 -9.96 4.48 16.10
N LEU A 144 -11.11 4.60 16.77
CA LEU A 144 -12.38 4.08 16.25
C LEU A 144 -12.84 4.82 14.98
N PRO A 145 -13.50 4.12 14.04
CA PRO A 145 -14.04 4.76 12.85
C PRO A 145 -15.17 5.76 13.18
N PRO A 146 -15.45 6.72 12.29
CA PRO A 146 -16.65 7.54 12.36
C PRO A 146 -17.91 6.67 12.40
N LYS A 147 -18.89 7.06 13.23
CA LYS A 147 -20.14 6.31 13.40
C LYS A 147 -20.91 6.13 12.09
N GLU A 148 -20.90 7.15 11.24
CA GLU A 148 -21.55 7.14 9.93
C GLU A 148 -21.00 6.02 9.04
N MET A 149 -19.69 5.79 9.07
CA MET A 149 -19.04 4.72 8.31
C MET A 149 -19.53 3.34 8.77
N VAL A 150 -19.71 3.15 10.08
CA VAL A 150 -20.25 1.90 10.66
C VAL A 150 -21.73 1.73 10.30
N GLN A 151 -22.52 2.80 10.38
CA GLN A 151 -23.97 2.77 10.10
C GLN A 151 -24.27 2.52 8.62
N ASN A 152 -23.41 3.00 7.72
CA ASN A 152 -23.58 2.85 6.28
C ASN A 152 -23.10 1.49 5.75
N SER A 153 -22.57 0.61 6.61
CA SER A 153 -22.08 -0.71 6.25
C SER A 153 -22.75 -1.81 7.06
N GLU A 154 -23.53 -2.65 6.39
CA GLU A 154 -24.05 -3.88 7.01
C GLU A 154 -22.92 -4.78 7.50
N TYR A 155 -21.80 -4.84 6.77
CA TYR A 155 -20.67 -5.69 7.11
C TYR A 155 -19.92 -5.20 8.35
N ALA A 156 -19.83 -3.87 8.56
CA ALA A 156 -19.21 -3.26 9.73
C ALA A 156 -19.89 -3.70 11.04
N THR A 157 -21.19 -4.04 10.99
CA THR A 157 -21.93 -4.55 12.17
C THR A 157 -21.40 -5.89 12.68
N THR A 158 -20.50 -6.58 11.95
CA THR A 158 -19.78 -7.75 12.44
C THR A 158 -18.69 -7.39 13.46
N PHE A 159 -18.11 -6.19 13.34
CA PHE A 159 -16.92 -5.77 14.09
C PHE A 159 -17.20 -4.62 15.06
N PHE A 160 -18.26 -3.83 14.81
CA PHE A 160 -18.63 -2.68 15.61
C PHE A 160 -20.08 -2.76 16.10
N ASP A 161 -20.36 -2.21 17.29
CA ASP A 161 -21.72 -2.07 17.81
C ASP A 161 -22.44 -0.85 17.20
N ALA A 162 -23.72 -0.66 17.56
CA ALA A 162 -24.53 0.45 17.05
C ALA A 162 -24.02 1.84 17.50
N GLN A 163 -23.13 1.90 18.50
CA GLN A 163 -22.49 3.12 18.98
C GLN A 163 -21.11 3.35 18.33
N GLY A 164 -20.66 2.45 17.46
CA GLY A 164 -19.36 2.50 16.79
C GLY A 164 -18.20 1.98 17.66
N LYS A 165 -18.48 1.27 18.76
CA LYS A 165 -17.43 0.66 19.58
C LYS A 165 -17.04 -0.70 19.03
N TRP A 166 -15.78 -1.06 19.24
CA TRP A 166 -15.24 -2.37 18.87
C TRP A 166 -15.95 -3.50 19.62
N LYS A 167 -16.40 -4.51 18.87
CA LYS A 167 -16.91 -5.80 19.37
C LYS A 167 -16.38 -6.99 18.56
N GLY A 168 -15.41 -6.75 17.67
CA GLY A 168 -14.81 -7.77 16.84
C GLY A 168 -14.10 -8.83 17.67
N SER A 169 -13.93 -10.03 17.10
CA SER A 169 -13.32 -11.18 17.79
C SER A 169 -11.82 -11.02 18.02
N ALA A 170 -11.15 -10.11 17.30
CA ALA A 170 -9.73 -9.83 17.47
C ALA A 170 -9.51 -8.81 18.59
N GLU A 171 -8.47 -9.02 19.38
CA GLU A 171 -8.03 -8.03 20.38
C GLU A 171 -7.37 -6.84 19.67
N ILE A 172 -7.64 -5.62 20.14
CA ILE A 172 -6.98 -4.42 19.63
C ILE A 172 -5.53 -4.42 20.17
N PRO A 173 -4.50 -4.53 19.31
CA PRO A 173 -3.13 -4.55 19.77
C PRO A 173 -2.73 -3.21 20.40
N ALA A 174 -1.86 -3.23 21.41
CA ALA A 174 -1.40 -2.04 22.13
C ALA A 174 -0.32 -1.23 21.38
N ILE A 175 -0.48 -1.06 20.07
CA ILE A 175 0.43 -0.37 19.15
C ILE A 175 -0.04 1.05 18.84
N SER A 176 0.88 1.89 18.37
CA SER A 176 0.60 3.20 17.76
C SER A 176 1.72 3.53 16.78
N LEU A 177 1.50 4.49 15.87
CA LEU A 177 2.57 4.91 14.96
C LEU A 177 3.82 5.35 15.72
N GLU A 178 3.67 6.11 16.81
CA GLU A 178 4.78 6.58 17.65
C GLU A 178 5.57 5.45 18.29
N LYS A 179 4.90 4.36 18.71
CA LYS A 179 5.59 3.22 19.31
C LYS A 179 6.33 2.37 18.29
N LEU A 180 5.78 2.29 17.07
CA LEU A 180 6.35 1.48 16.00
C LEU A 180 7.46 2.21 15.24
N GLU A 181 7.40 3.54 15.15
CA GLU A 181 8.40 4.37 14.49
C GLU A 181 9.61 4.58 15.42
N GLY A 182 10.69 3.85 15.17
CA GLY A 182 11.93 3.95 15.95
C GLY A 182 13.13 4.52 15.20
N ASN A 183 12.97 4.88 13.92
CA ASN A 183 14.07 5.28 13.04
C ASN A 183 14.32 6.80 13.04
N LEU A 184 13.29 7.61 13.32
CA LEU A 184 13.39 9.07 13.36
C LEU A 184 13.25 9.59 14.80
N GLN A 185 13.66 10.84 15.00
CA GLN A 185 13.50 11.55 16.27
C GLN A 185 13.13 13.01 16.05
N GLY A 186 12.51 13.63 17.06
CA GLY A 186 12.20 15.05 17.07
C GLY A 186 11.31 15.48 15.91
N LYS A 187 11.69 16.56 15.21
CA LYS A 187 10.87 17.17 14.17
C LYS A 187 10.65 16.24 12.97
N SER A 188 11.67 15.51 12.52
CA SER A 188 11.57 14.62 11.35
C SER A 188 10.57 13.49 11.60
N GLN A 189 10.54 12.93 12.82
CA GLN A 189 9.55 11.95 13.23
C GLN A 189 8.14 12.56 13.23
N GLN A 190 7.98 13.74 13.83
CA GLN A 190 6.68 14.42 13.86
C GLN A 190 6.15 14.74 12.45
N ASP A 191 7.02 15.18 11.54
CA ASP A 191 6.68 15.48 10.16
C ASP A 191 6.27 14.20 9.41
N PHE A 192 7.01 13.09 9.58
CA PHE A 192 6.68 11.79 9.00
C PHE A 192 5.34 11.24 9.48
N LEU A 193 5.13 11.23 10.79
CA LEU A 193 3.88 10.73 11.39
C LEU A 193 2.68 11.61 11.00
N ARG A 194 2.88 12.92 10.84
CA ARG A 194 1.84 13.82 10.32
C ARG A 194 1.51 13.52 8.86
N PHE A 195 2.52 13.27 8.02
CA PHE A 195 2.31 12.86 6.63
C PHE A 195 1.46 11.59 6.56
N LEU A 196 1.79 10.56 7.34
CA LEU A 196 1.03 9.31 7.40
C LEU A 196 -0.41 9.52 7.85
N ARG A 197 -0.67 10.38 8.82
CA ARG A 197 -2.04 10.67 9.28
C ARG A 197 -2.93 11.33 8.22
N LYS A 198 -2.33 12.00 7.23
CA LYS A 198 -3.07 12.58 6.09
C LYS A 198 -3.49 11.54 5.05
N THR A 199 -2.87 10.37 5.07
CA THR A 199 -3.16 9.25 4.17
C THR A 199 -3.97 8.15 4.87
N LEU A 200 -3.63 7.84 6.12
CA LEU A 200 -4.27 6.86 7.00
C LEU A 200 -5.46 7.48 7.75
N THR A 201 -6.54 7.76 7.02
CA THR A 201 -7.77 8.34 7.57
C THR A 201 -8.96 7.42 7.25
N TRP A 202 -9.86 7.23 8.22
CA TRP A 202 -11.03 6.35 8.04
C TRP A 202 -11.93 6.84 6.90
N ASN A 203 -12.37 8.10 6.99
CA ASN A 203 -13.19 8.72 5.97
C ASN A 203 -12.35 9.06 4.72
N PRO A 204 -12.66 8.48 3.54
CA PRO A 204 -11.93 8.79 2.31
C PRO A 204 -11.95 10.27 1.93
N ASP A 205 -13.04 10.98 2.24
CA ASP A 205 -13.20 12.40 1.90
C ASP A 205 -12.28 13.32 2.70
N GLU A 206 -11.83 12.86 3.88
CA GLU A 206 -10.89 13.58 4.75
C GLU A 206 -9.42 13.27 4.40
N ARG A 207 -9.16 12.23 3.59
CA ARG A 207 -7.80 11.94 3.12
C ARG A 207 -7.35 13.02 2.16
N HIS A 208 -6.09 13.42 2.26
CA HIS A 208 -5.53 14.37 1.32
C HIS A 208 -5.43 13.76 -0.09
N SER A 209 -5.51 14.59 -1.11
CA SER A 209 -5.18 14.21 -2.49
C SER A 209 -3.67 14.06 -2.68
N ALA A 210 -3.25 13.37 -3.73
CA ALA A 210 -1.84 13.24 -4.07
C ALA A 210 -1.17 14.62 -4.25
N ARG A 211 -1.89 15.58 -4.85
CA ARG A 211 -1.43 16.94 -5.07
C ARG A 211 -1.15 17.68 -3.77
N GLU A 212 -2.05 17.58 -2.79
CA GLU A 212 -1.85 18.20 -1.47
C GLU A 212 -0.71 17.56 -0.70
N LEU A 213 -0.50 16.25 -0.86
CA LEU A 213 0.59 15.52 -0.22
C LEU A 213 1.96 15.89 -0.79
N LEU A 214 2.07 16.20 -2.09
CA LEU A 214 3.34 16.64 -2.71
C LEU A 214 3.90 17.91 -2.07
N ASP A 215 3.04 18.72 -1.47
CA ASP A 215 3.42 19.96 -0.80
C ASP A 215 3.69 19.77 0.70
N ASP A 216 3.60 18.54 1.22
CA ASP A 216 3.84 18.26 2.63
C ASP A 216 5.30 18.57 3.02
N PRO A 217 5.52 19.22 4.18
CA PRO A 217 6.87 19.52 4.67
C PRO A 217 7.77 18.29 4.75
N TRP A 218 7.25 17.10 5.05
CA TRP A 218 8.07 15.88 5.15
C TRP A 218 8.75 15.57 3.81
N LEU A 219 7.99 15.58 2.70
CA LEU A 219 8.51 15.34 1.35
C LEU A 219 9.42 16.48 0.87
N ARG A 220 9.15 17.72 1.27
CA ARG A 220 9.94 18.90 0.86
C ARG A 220 11.19 19.14 1.71
N SER A 221 11.31 18.46 2.85
CA SER A 221 12.44 18.61 3.78
C SER A 221 13.61 17.65 3.52
N SER A 222 13.51 16.83 2.47
CA SER A 222 14.52 15.85 2.04
C SER A 222 15.58 16.48 1.14
#